data_AF-A0A7H4MPW2-F1
#
_entry.id   AF-A0A7H4MPW2-F1
#
_cell.length_a   1.000
_cell.length_b   1.000
_cell.length_c   1.000
_cell.angle_alpha   90.00
_cell.angle_beta   90.00
_cell.angle_gamma   90.00
#
_symmetry.space_group_name_H-M   'P 1'
#
loop_
_entity.id
_entity.type
_entity.pdbx_description
1 polymer ?
#
loop_
_entity_poly.entity_id
_entity_poly.type
_entity_poly.pdbx_seq_one_letter_code
_entity_poly.pdbx_strand_id
1 'polypeptide(L)'
;MAGWRIGFMVGNKTLVNALARIKSYHDYGTFTPLQVAAIAALEGDQQCVREIAEQYKRRRDVLVKGLHEAGWMVECPKASMYVWAKIPEPYAAMGSLEFAKKLLNEAKVCVSPGIGFGDYGDTHVRFALIEKPGTVRARRSVASRRCSAPMACCPPRASASANTP
;
A
#
# COMPACT_ATOMS: atom_id res chain seq x y z
N MET A 1 2.04 15.91 -6.49
CA MET A 1 2.89 16.18 -7.67
C MET A 1 3.77 14.96 -7.99
N ALA A 2 3.18 13.81 -8.35
CA ALA A 2 3.96 12.64 -8.73
C ALA A 2 4.67 12.91 -10.08
N GLY A 3 5.98 12.63 -10.17
CA GLY A 3 6.79 12.85 -11.37
C GLY A 3 7.56 14.17 -11.43
N TRP A 4 7.23 15.14 -10.58
CA TRP A 4 7.82 16.49 -10.62
C TRP A 4 9.12 16.64 -9.79
N ARG A 5 9.44 15.65 -8.95
CA ARG A 5 10.73 15.50 -8.22
C ARG A 5 11.23 16.79 -7.53
N ILE A 6 10.35 17.46 -6.78
CA ILE A 6 10.69 18.64 -5.99
C ILE A 6 10.44 18.41 -4.50
N GLY A 7 11.32 18.95 -3.67
CA GLY A 7 11.28 18.89 -2.21
C GLY A 7 12.36 19.78 -1.60
N PHE A 8 12.37 19.91 -0.27
CA PHE A 8 13.33 20.74 0.44
C PHE A 8 13.85 20.02 1.70
N MET A 9 15.01 20.44 2.19
CA MET A 9 15.61 19.97 3.43
C MET A 9 15.83 21.16 4.36
N VAL A 10 15.41 21.02 5.62
CA VAL A 10 15.63 21.99 6.70
C VAL A 10 16.24 21.27 7.90
N GLY A 11 17.02 21.98 8.72
CA GLY A 11 17.64 21.41 9.92
C GLY A 11 19.04 21.95 10.18
N ASN A 12 19.99 21.05 10.45
CA ASN A 12 21.35 21.40 10.85
C ASN A 12 22.11 22.17 9.75
N LYS A 13 22.62 23.36 10.07
CA LYS A 13 23.35 24.24 9.15
C LYS A 13 24.55 23.55 8.47
N THR A 14 25.31 22.76 9.21
CA THR A 14 26.48 22.03 8.68
C THR A 14 26.04 20.99 7.65
N LEU A 15 24.97 20.23 7.92
CA LEU A 15 24.42 19.24 7.00
C LEU A 15 23.81 19.89 5.75
N VAL A 16 23.08 21.00 5.91
CA VAL A 16 22.52 21.76 4.79
C VAL A 16 23.62 22.28 3.86
N ASN A 17 24.70 22.83 4.43
CA ASN A 17 25.86 23.29 3.64
C ASN A 17 26.62 22.14 2.97
N ALA A 18 26.70 20.97 3.63
CA ALA A 18 27.28 19.78 3.02
C ALA A 18 26.45 19.33 1.81
N LEU A 19 25.12 19.28 1.93
CA LEU A 19 24.23 18.92 0.82
C LEU A 19 24.34 19.93 -0.33
N ALA A 20 24.37 21.23 -0.04
CA ALA A 20 24.50 22.28 -1.06
C ALA A 20 25.78 22.13 -1.90
N ARG A 21 26.92 21.82 -1.26
CA ARG A 21 28.20 21.56 -1.95
C ARG A 21 28.14 20.33 -2.84
N ILE A 22 27.58 19.23 -2.35
CA ILE A 22 27.43 18.01 -3.17
C ILE A 22 26.52 18.29 -4.37
N LYS A 23 25.41 18.99 -4.14
CA LYS A 23 24.44 19.31 -5.18
C LYS A 23 25.03 20.18 -6.29
N SER A 24 25.92 21.13 -5.97
CA SER A 24 26.61 21.93 -7.01
C SER A 24 27.52 21.14 -7.94
N TYR A 25 27.97 19.93 -7.55
CA TYR A 25 28.73 19.04 -8.43
C TYR A 25 27.82 18.13 -9.27
N HIS A 26 26.56 17.97 -8.89
CA HIS A 26 25.63 17.04 -9.52
C HIS A 26 24.66 17.74 -10.48
N ASP A 27 24.20 18.95 -10.13
CA ASP A 27 23.29 19.72 -10.96
C ASP A 27 23.55 21.23 -10.88
N TYR A 28 23.08 21.94 -11.90
CA TYR A 28 23.16 23.41 -11.99
C TYR A 28 22.05 24.12 -11.19
N GLY A 29 21.40 23.39 -10.25
CA GLY A 29 20.20 23.84 -9.58
C GLY A 29 18.93 23.17 -10.09
N THR A 30 17.87 23.26 -9.28
CA THR A 30 16.55 22.70 -9.61
C THR A 30 15.89 23.49 -10.72
N PHE A 31 15.14 22.84 -11.61
CA PHE A 31 14.45 23.51 -12.72
C PHE A 31 13.62 24.71 -12.24
N THR A 32 13.96 25.92 -12.71
CA THR A 32 13.42 27.19 -12.19
C THR A 32 11.89 27.29 -12.25
N PRO A 33 11.20 26.91 -13.35
CA PRO A 33 9.74 26.92 -13.39
C PRO A 33 9.10 26.03 -12.32
N LEU A 34 9.78 24.94 -11.99
CA LEU A 34 9.38 24.02 -10.94
C LEU A 34 9.52 24.65 -9.54
N GLN A 35 10.55 25.46 -9.32
CA GLN A 35 10.71 26.22 -8.08
C GLN A 35 9.58 27.25 -7.91
N VAL A 36 9.23 27.98 -8.98
CA VAL A 36 8.10 28.93 -8.96
C VAL A 36 6.77 28.22 -8.67
N ALA A 37 6.55 27.05 -9.28
CA ALA A 37 5.37 26.22 -8.98
C ALA A 37 5.34 25.75 -7.52
N ALA A 38 6.50 25.45 -6.93
CA ALA A 38 6.58 25.09 -5.51
C ALA A 38 6.26 26.27 -4.58
N ILE A 39 6.67 27.50 -4.94
CA ILE A 39 6.28 28.71 -4.19
C ILE A 39 4.76 28.86 -4.19
N ALA A 40 4.13 28.79 -5.37
CA ALA A 40 2.67 28.88 -5.50
C ALA A 40 1.96 27.76 -4.71
N ALA A 41 2.53 26.55 -4.66
CA ALA A 41 1.98 25.44 -3.90
C ALA A 41 2.11 25.59 -2.37
N LEU A 42 3.15 26.29 -1.88
CA LEU A 42 3.41 26.48 -0.45
C LEU A 42 2.71 27.72 0.12
N GLU A 43 2.71 28.83 -0.63
CA GLU A 43 2.15 30.11 -0.17
C GLU A 43 0.68 30.30 -0.56
N GLY A 44 0.22 29.60 -1.61
CA GLY A 44 -1.16 29.67 -2.08
C GLY A 44 -2.16 28.96 -1.17
N ASP A 45 -3.43 28.96 -1.57
CA ASP A 45 -4.51 28.34 -0.81
C ASP A 45 -4.30 26.82 -0.64
N GLN A 46 -4.21 26.39 0.61
CA GLN A 46 -4.05 24.99 1.01
C GLN A 46 -5.35 24.19 0.97
N GLN A 47 -6.45 24.77 0.50
CA GLN A 47 -7.71 24.05 0.31
C GLN A 47 -7.57 22.84 -0.59
N CYS A 48 -6.75 22.94 -1.66
CA CYS A 48 -6.43 21.81 -2.53
C CYS A 48 -5.84 20.62 -1.76
N VAL A 49 -5.00 20.87 -0.76
CA VAL A 49 -4.40 19.83 0.09
C VAL A 49 -5.44 19.21 1.02
N ARG A 50 -6.31 20.03 1.61
CA ARG A 50 -7.41 19.55 2.47
C ARG A 50 -8.36 18.63 1.71
N GLU A 51 -8.73 18.99 0.49
CA GLU A 51 -9.60 18.17 -0.36
C GLU A 51 -8.96 16.83 -0.72
N ILE A 52 -7.66 16.83 -1.05
CA ILE A 52 -6.89 15.61 -1.31
C ILE A 52 -6.84 14.73 -0.06
N ALA A 53 -6.57 15.31 1.11
CA ALA A 53 -6.55 14.59 2.38
C ALA A 53 -7.92 13.94 2.68
N GLU A 54 -9.01 14.68 2.52
CA GLU A 54 -10.38 14.18 2.69
C GLU A 54 -10.70 13.06 1.68
N GLN A 55 -10.20 13.18 0.44
CA GLN A 55 -10.35 12.13 -0.56
C GLN A 55 -9.65 10.84 -0.15
N TYR A 56 -8.41 10.90 0.35
CA TYR A 56 -7.70 9.73 0.85
C TYR A 56 -8.36 9.13 2.09
N LYS A 57 -8.86 9.96 2.99
CA LYS A 57 -9.64 9.53 4.16
C LYS A 57 -10.87 8.72 3.74
N ARG A 58 -11.67 9.22 2.79
CA ARG A 58 -12.82 8.47 2.25
C ARG A 58 -12.41 7.14 1.61
N ARG A 59 -11.31 7.11 0.85
CA ARG A 59 -10.79 5.88 0.23
C ARG A 59 -10.33 4.86 1.28
N ARG A 60 -9.64 5.33 2.33
CA ARG A 60 -9.21 4.52 3.47
C ARG A 60 -10.42 3.86 4.13
N ASP A 61 -11.43 4.65 4.46
CA ASP A 61 -12.59 4.16 5.21
C ASP A 61 -13.36 3.09 4.42
N VAL A 62 -13.50 3.27 3.09
CA VAL A 62 -14.10 2.25 2.21
C VAL A 62 -13.27 0.96 2.15
N LEU A 63 -11.94 1.07 2.05
CA LEU A 63 -11.07 -0.11 1.98
C LEU A 63 -11.06 -0.86 3.32
N VAL A 64 -10.85 -0.17 4.44
CA VAL A 64 -10.77 -0.76 5.78
C VAL A 64 -12.10 -1.44 6.13
N LYS A 65 -13.23 -0.73 5.96
CA LYS A 65 -14.57 -1.32 6.18
C LYS A 65 -14.78 -2.54 5.28
N GLY A 66 -14.32 -2.47 4.03
CA GLY A 66 -14.47 -3.56 3.08
C GLY A 66 -13.66 -4.81 3.42
N LEU A 67 -12.46 -4.63 3.99
CA LEU A 67 -11.61 -5.71 4.49
C LEU A 67 -12.18 -6.31 5.78
N HIS A 68 -12.66 -5.48 6.71
CA HIS A 68 -13.33 -5.93 7.95
C HIS A 68 -14.55 -6.79 7.65
N GLU A 69 -15.42 -6.34 6.73
CA GLU A 69 -16.60 -7.10 6.31
C GLU A 69 -16.24 -8.42 5.59
N ALA A 70 -15.01 -8.56 5.07
CA ALA A 70 -14.51 -9.81 4.49
C ALA A 70 -13.83 -10.73 5.52
N GLY A 71 -13.85 -10.37 6.82
CA GLY A 71 -13.20 -11.12 7.89
C GLY A 71 -11.71 -10.80 8.07
N TRP A 72 -11.19 -9.81 7.35
CA TRP A 72 -9.78 -9.38 7.47
C TRP A 72 -9.68 -8.11 8.32
N MET A 73 -9.37 -8.31 9.60
CA MET A 73 -9.26 -7.23 10.59
C MET A 73 -7.93 -6.48 10.45
N VAL A 74 -7.94 -5.39 9.68
CA VAL A 74 -6.78 -4.51 9.47
C VAL A 74 -6.84 -3.26 10.35
N GLU A 75 -5.69 -2.71 10.72
CA GLU A 75 -5.64 -1.46 11.47
C GLU A 75 -6.00 -0.26 10.58
N CYS A 76 -6.77 0.67 11.13
CA CYS A 76 -7.12 1.89 10.41
C CYS A 76 -5.99 2.93 10.54
N PRO A 77 -5.29 3.29 9.44
CA PRO A 77 -4.16 4.21 9.52
C PRO A 77 -4.64 5.63 9.83
N LYS A 78 -3.97 6.29 10.79
CA LYS A 78 -4.25 7.68 11.17
C LYS A 78 -3.79 8.68 10.11
N ALA A 79 -2.72 8.35 9.38
CA ALA A 79 -2.10 9.18 8.37
C ALA A 79 -1.46 8.31 7.26
N SER A 80 -0.92 8.96 6.22
CA SER A 80 -0.37 8.35 5.00
C SER A 80 -1.40 7.85 3.99
N MET A 81 -0.91 7.35 2.85
CA MET A 81 -1.69 6.82 1.74
C MET A 81 -1.74 5.28 1.72
N TYR A 82 -1.29 4.65 2.79
CA TYR A 82 -1.12 3.19 2.85
C TYR A 82 -1.95 2.57 3.95
N VAL A 83 -2.54 1.41 3.66
CA VAL A 83 -3.06 0.50 4.69
C VAL A 83 -2.05 -0.64 4.84
N TRP A 84 -1.50 -0.74 6.04
CA TRP A 84 -0.59 -1.80 6.42
C TRP A 84 -1.41 -2.95 7.02
N ALA A 85 -1.55 -4.04 6.28
CA ALA A 85 -2.45 -5.13 6.61
C ALA A 85 -1.65 -6.35 7.05
N LYS A 86 -1.86 -6.80 8.30
CA LYS A 86 -1.29 -8.05 8.79
C LYS A 86 -1.88 -9.22 8.02
N ILE A 87 -1.04 -10.18 7.60
CA ILE A 87 -1.49 -11.37 6.90
C ILE A 87 -2.37 -12.21 7.87
N PRO A 88 -3.55 -12.68 7.45
CA PRO A 88 -4.39 -13.53 8.30
C PRO A 88 -3.65 -14.82 8.69
N GLU A 89 -3.91 -15.34 9.90
CA GLU A 89 -3.25 -16.53 10.46
C GLU A 89 -3.18 -17.73 9.50
N PRO A 90 -4.24 -18.09 8.73
CA PRO A 90 -4.19 -19.22 7.81
C PRO A 90 -3.17 -19.07 6.67
N TYR A 91 -2.77 -17.83 6.35
CA TYR A 91 -1.82 -17.52 5.28
C TYR A 91 -0.47 -17.03 5.81
N ALA A 92 -0.31 -16.89 7.13
CA ALA A 92 0.91 -16.37 7.74
C ALA A 92 2.14 -17.23 7.41
N ALA A 93 1.97 -18.56 7.33
CA ALA A 93 3.06 -19.49 6.99
C ALA A 93 3.59 -19.33 5.54
N MET A 94 2.84 -18.67 4.65
CA MET A 94 3.26 -18.46 3.26
C MET A 94 4.27 -17.31 3.10
N GLY A 95 4.35 -16.41 4.08
CA GLY A 95 5.10 -15.16 3.96
C GLY A 95 4.44 -14.13 3.03
N SER A 96 4.94 -12.89 3.05
CA SER A 96 4.32 -11.76 2.35
C SER A 96 4.40 -11.83 0.83
N LEU A 97 5.47 -12.43 0.29
CA LEU A 97 5.69 -12.51 -1.16
C LEU A 97 4.70 -13.47 -1.84
N GLU A 98 4.58 -14.69 -1.32
CA GLU A 98 3.67 -15.68 -1.90
C GLU A 98 2.21 -15.31 -1.66
N PHE A 99 1.90 -14.70 -0.52
CA PHE A 99 0.57 -14.15 -0.28
C PHE A 99 0.22 -13.00 -1.26
N ALA A 100 1.16 -12.11 -1.57
CA ALA A 100 0.95 -11.07 -2.57
C ALA A 100 0.71 -11.65 -3.98
N LYS A 101 1.45 -12.70 -4.37
CA LYS A 101 1.21 -13.43 -5.63
C LYS A 101 -0.16 -14.10 -5.65
N LYS A 102 -0.58 -14.71 -4.54
CA LYS A 102 -1.92 -15.31 -4.41
C LYS A 102 -3.03 -14.28 -4.61
N LEU A 103 -2.92 -13.12 -3.95
CA LEU A 103 -3.87 -12.01 -4.12
C LEU A 103 -3.92 -11.49 -5.57
N LEU A 104 -2.77 -11.44 -6.24
CA LEU A 104 -2.71 -11.06 -7.65
C LEU A 104 -3.40 -12.08 -8.55
N ASN A 105 -3.18 -13.37 -8.31
CA ASN A 105 -3.70 -14.45 -9.14
C ASN A 105 -5.20 -14.69 -8.93
N GLU A 106 -5.66 -14.74 -7.68
CA GLU A 106 -7.02 -15.14 -7.31
C GLU A 106 -7.97 -13.95 -7.21
N ALA A 107 -7.54 -12.89 -6.51
CA ALA A 107 -8.36 -11.71 -6.25
C ALA A 107 -8.17 -10.60 -7.29
N LYS A 108 -7.18 -10.72 -8.18
CA LYS A 108 -6.79 -9.68 -9.17
C LYS A 108 -6.45 -8.34 -8.51
N VAL A 109 -5.87 -8.40 -7.31
CA VAL A 109 -5.41 -7.23 -6.55
C VAL A 109 -3.90 -7.29 -6.42
N CYS A 110 -3.22 -6.25 -6.89
CA CYS A 110 -1.79 -6.09 -6.69
C CYS A 110 -1.53 -5.37 -5.35
N VAL A 111 -0.71 -5.99 -4.49
CA VAL A 111 -0.27 -5.43 -3.21
C VAL A 111 1.25 -5.47 -3.12
N SER A 112 1.85 -4.56 -2.35
CA SER A 112 3.29 -4.64 -2.10
C SER A 112 3.56 -5.65 -0.97
N PRO A 113 4.43 -6.64 -1.17
CA PRO A 113 4.81 -7.56 -0.10
C PRO A 113 5.63 -6.81 0.97
N GLY A 114 5.37 -7.12 2.24
CA GLY A 114 5.99 -6.42 3.36
C GLY A 114 7.49 -6.66 3.48
N ILE A 115 7.99 -7.81 3.01
CA ILE A 115 9.43 -8.11 2.95
C ILE A 115 10.23 -7.08 2.14
N GLY A 116 9.61 -6.39 1.18
CA GLY A 116 10.24 -5.31 0.42
C GLY A 116 10.56 -4.06 1.26
N PHE A 117 10.06 -3.98 2.50
CA PHE A 117 10.33 -2.90 3.46
C PHE A 117 11.27 -3.35 4.60
N GLY A 118 11.79 -4.58 4.54
CA GLY A 118 12.64 -5.20 5.54
C GLY A 118 12.04 -6.49 6.12
N ASP A 119 12.89 -7.31 6.75
CA ASP A 119 12.53 -8.66 7.20
C ASP A 119 11.41 -8.67 8.25
N TYR A 120 11.37 -7.66 9.12
CA TYR A 120 10.29 -7.47 10.11
C TYR A 120 8.91 -7.21 9.46
N GLY A 121 8.89 -6.87 8.17
CA GLY A 121 7.68 -6.63 7.41
C GLY A 121 7.05 -7.88 6.79
N ASP A 122 7.70 -9.05 6.83
CA ASP A 122 7.23 -10.23 6.08
C ASP A 122 5.88 -10.80 6.55
N THR A 123 5.40 -10.35 7.70
CA THR A 123 4.08 -10.68 8.25
C THR A 123 2.95 -9.80 7.71
N HIS A 124 3.25 -8.83 6.84
CA HIS A 124 2.31 -7.82 6.39
C HIS A 124 2.34 -7.60 4.87
N VAL A 125 1.26 -7.00 4.35
CA VAL A 125 1.18 -6.48 2.99
C VAL A 125 0.69 -5.04 2.99
N ARG A 126 1.11 -4.27 1.98
CA ARG A 126 0.77 -2.85 1.85
C ARG A 126 -0.22 -2.63 0.72
N PHE A 127 -1.35 -2.01 1.05
CA PHE A 127 -2.30 -1.49 0.09
C PHE A 127 -2.05 0.01 -0.12
N ALA A 128 -2.01 0.46 -1.38
CA ALA A 128 -1.94 1.87 -1.72
C ALA A 128 -3.33 2.41 -2.11
N LEU A 129 -3.74 3.53 -1.52
CA LEU A 129 -5.06 4.15 -1.72
C LEU A 129 -5.16 4.98 -3.02
N ILE A 130 -4.57 4.49 -4.11
CA ILE A 130 -4.46 5.22 -5.38
C ILE A 130 -5.70 5.08 -6.28
N GLU A 131 -6.45 3.99 -6.12
CA GLU A 131 -7.61 3.68 -6.95
C GLU A 131 -8.88 4.46 -6.56
N LYS A 132 -9.76 4.68 -7.54
CA LYS A 132 -11.06 5.32 -7.29
C LYS A 132 -11.96 4.41 -6.46
N PRO A 133 -12.87 4.97 -5.63
CA PRO A 133 -13.73 4.18 -4.73
C PRO A 133 -14.59 3.12 -5.46
N GLY A 134 -15.03 3.41 -6.70
CA GLY A 134 -15.81 2.49 -7.51
C GLY A 134 -15.04 1.22 -7.90
N THR A 135 -13.75 1.36 -8.24
CA THR A 135 -12.87 0.22 -8.58
C THR A 135 -12.57 -0.65 -7.36
N VAL A 136 -12.41 -0.02 -6.18
CA VAL A 136 -12.21 -0.73 -4.90
C VAL A 136 -13.43 -1.60 -4.56
N ARG A 137 -14.65 -1.08 -4.78
CA ARG A 137 -15.90 -1.84 -4.56
C ARG A 137 -16.09 -2.97 -5.58
N ALA A 138 -15.74 -2.77 -6.85
CA ALA A 138 -15.83 -3.81 -7.88
C ALA A 138 -14.84 -4.97 -7.63
N ARG A 139 -13.60 -4.67 -7.21
CA ARG A 139 -12.63 -5.72 -6.83
C ARG A 139 -13.05 -6.44 -5.55
N ARG A 140 -13.72 -5.75 -4.62
CA ARG A 140 -14.32 -6.34 -3.42
C ARG A 140 -15.37 -7.41 -3.73
N SER A 141 -16.24 -7.19 -4.73
CA SER A 141 -17.20 -8.22 -5.15
C SER A 141 -16.55 -9.46 -5.79
N VAL A 142 -15.37 -9.30 -6.41
CA VAL A 142 -14.63 -10.43 -7.00
C VAL A 142 -13.85 -11.19 -5.94
N ALA A 143 -13.22 -10.49 -4.99
CA ALA A 143 -12.51 -11.09 -3.86
C ALA A 143 -13.47 -11.80 -2.91
N SER A 144 -14.61 -11.20 -2.53
CA SER A 144 -15.62 -11.84 -1.68
C SER A 144 -16.25 -13.07 -2.34
N ARG A 145 -16.56 -13.04 -3.64
CA ARG A 145 -17.13 -14.20 -4.37
C ARG A 145 -16.13 -15.34 -4.62
N ARG A 146 -14.82 -15.08 -4.61
CA ARG A 146 -13.77 -16.11 -4.81
C ARG A 146 -13.17 -16.60 -3.49
N CYS A 147 -13.04 -15.73 -2.48
CA CYS A 147 -12.70 -16.12 -1.12
C CYS A 147 -13.89 -16.73 -0.35
N SER A 148 -15.13 -16.62 -0.86
CA SER A 148 -16.28 -17.37 -0.33
C SER A 148 -16.33 -18.83 -0.81
N ALA A 149 -15.39 -19.28 -1.65
CA ALA A 149 -15.12 -20.72 -1.77
C ALA A 149 -14.47 -21.16 -0.45
N PRO A 150 -15.03 -22.19 0.22
CA PRO A 150 -15.19 -22.17 1.67
C PRO A 150 -13.84 -22.25 2.39
N MET A 151 -13.67 -21.37 3.39
CA MET A 151 -12.73 -21.51 4.51
C MET A 151 -13.02 -22.76 5.40
N ALA A 152 -13.79 -23.72 4.91
CA ALA A 152 -14.19 -24.95 5.58
C ALA A 152 -14.22 -26.10 4.55
N CYS A 153 -13.78 -27.29 4.98
CA CYS A 153 -13.79 -28.57 4.24
C CYS A 153 -12.65 -28.83 3.26
N CYS A 154 -11.50 -29.23 3.81
CA CYS A 154 -10.79 -30.39 3.29
C CYS A 154 -10.35 -31.27 4.47
N PRO A 155 -11.09 -32.34 4.83
CA PRO A 155 -10.51 -33.37 5.69
C PRO A 155 -9.36 -34.05 4.94
N PRO A 156 -8.33 -34.56 5.63
CA PRO A 156 -7.25 -35.29 4.95
C PRO A 156 -7.87 -36.49 4.24
N ARG A 157 -7.69 -36.58 2.92
CA ARG A 157 -7.98 -37.79 2.16
C ARG A 157 -7.14 -38.92 2.77
N ALA A 158 -7.81 -39.80 3.51
CA ALA A 158 -7.28 -41.10 3.84
C ALA A 158 -6.84 -41.79 2.54
N SER A 159 -5.59 -42.20 2.50
CA SER A 159 -4.99 -42.99 1.44
C SER A 159 -5.74 -44.31 1.30
N ALA A 160 -6.54 -44.44 0.25
CA ALA A 160 -6.97 -45.73 -0.26
C ALA A 160 -5.79 -46.35 -1.03
N SER A 161 -4.90 -47.06 -0.34
CA SER A 161 -4.05 -48.06 -0.98
C SER A 161 -4.80 -49.38 -1.00
N ALA A 162 -5.41 -49.69 -2.15
CA ALA A 162 -5.76 -51.05 -2.48
C ALA A 162 -4.45 -51.78 -2.83
N ASN A 163 -4.06 -52.74 -2.00
CA ASN A 163 -3.31 -53.93 -2.43
C ASN A 163 -3.76 -55.08 -1.53
N THR A 164 -4.36 -56.07 -2.18
CA THR A 164 -4.67 -57.43 -1.72
C THR A 164 -4.15 -58.34 -2.83
N PRO A 165 -3.90 -59.63 -2.55
CA PRO A 165 -3.20 -60.24 -1.42
C PRO A 165 -1.71 -60.50 -1.72
#